data_AF-A0A3D8YV11-F1
#
_entry.id   AF-A0A3D8YV11-F1
#
_cell.length_a   1.000
_cell.length_b   1.000
_cell.length_c   1.000
_cell.angle_alpha   90.00
_cell.angle_beta   90.00
_cell.angle_gamma   90.00
#
_symmetry.space_group_name_H-M   'P 1'
#
loop_
_entity.id
_entity.type
_entity.pdbx_description
1 polymer ?
#
loop_
_entity_poly.entity_id
_entity_poly.type
_entity_poly.pdbx_seq_one_letter_code
_entity_poly.pdbx_strand_id
1 'polypeptide(L)'
;MKSKRGLGMLSFISLIVGLVFICVFIFTGNFLITMAFGYILLALSFVLSLFSRNDKFGRVSLYAFPLIATIYLLFFGVMYLFWNTP
;
A
#
# COMPACT_ATOMS: atom_id res chain seq x y z
N MET A 1 4.19 -14.02 -23.68
CA MET A 1 3.36 -12.92 -23.13
C MET A 1 2.52 -13.28 -21.88
N LYS A 2 2.36 -14.56 -21.47
CA LYS A 2 1.57 -14.93 -20.27
C LYS A 2 2.16 -14.47 -18.91
N SER A 3 3.50 -14.39 -18.79
CA SER A 3 4.19 -14.04 -17.53
C SER A 3 3.89 -12.63 -17.00
N LYS A 4 3.68 -11.64 -17.88
CA LYS A 4 3.42 -10.24 -17.47
C LYS A 4 2.03 -10.03 -16.84
N ARG A 5 1.05 -10.87 -17.17
CA ARG A 5 -0.30 -10.83 -16.60
C ARG A 5 -0.32 -11.29 -15.13
N GLY A 6 0.45 -12.33 -14.81
CA GLY A 6 0.59 -12.83 -13.43
C GLY A 6 1.21 -11.79 -12.49
N LEU A 7 2.22 -11.05 -12.97
CA LEU A 7 2.85 -9.96 -12.24
C LEU A 7 1.89 -8.79 -11.95
N GLY A 8 1.06 -8.41 -12.91
CA GLY A 8 0.06 -7.34 -12.72
C GLY A 8 -1.01 -7.72 -11.70
N MET A 9 -1.47 -8.97 -11.73
CA MET A 9 -2.45 -9.49 -10.77
C MET A 9 -1.87 -9.61 -9.37
N LEU A 10 -0.62 -10.07 -9.23
CA LEU A 10 0.11 -10.10 -7.94
C LEU A 10 0.32 -8.69 -7.36
N SER A 11 0.70 -7.72 -8.20
CA SER A 11 0.80 -6.31 -7.78
C SER A 11 -0.52 -5.80 -7.21
N PHE A 12 -1.63 -6.08 -7.88
CA PHE A 12 -2.97 -5.65 -7.45
C PHE A 12 -3.42 -6.34 -6.16
N ILE A 13 -3.19 -7.65 -6.02
CA ILE A 13 -3.48 -8.37 -4.77
C ILE A 13 -2.66 -7.79 -3.62
N SER A 14 -1.35 -7.56 -3.83
CA SER A 14 -0.48 -6.96 -2.81
C SER A 14 -0.95 -5.56 -2.40
N LEU A 15 -1.52 -4.79 -3.33
CA LEU A 15 -2.10 -3.48 -3.02
C LEU A 15 -3.33 -3.60 -2.12
N ILE A 16 -4.24 -4.52 -2.43
CA ILE A 16 -5.44 -4.77 -1.62
C ILE A 16 -5.05 -5.23 -0.22
N VAL A 17 -4.10 -6.17 -0.11
CA VAL A 17 -3.64 -6.64 1.20
C VAL A 17 -3.00 -5.49 1.99
N GLY A 18 -2.17 -4.67 1.36
CA GLY A 18 -1.61 -3.46 1.98
C GLY A 18 -2.69 -2.50 2.51
N LEU A 19 -3.76 -2.26 1.73
CA LEU A 19 -4.91 -1.46 2.17
C LEU A 19 -5.63 -2.06 3.38
N VAL A 20 -5.84 -3.38 3.40
CA VAL A 20 -6.47 -4.05 4.56
C VAL A 20 -5.63 -3.85 5.81
N PHE A 21 -4.30 -3.99 5.72
CA PHE A 21 -3.41 -3.73 6.85
C PHE A 21 -3.48 -2.28 7.33
N ILE A 22 -3.59 -1.31 6.41
CA ILE A 22 -3.80 0.10 6.78
C ILE A 22 -5.11 0.27 7.55
N CYS A 23 -6.21 -0.31 7.07
CA CYS A 23 -7.49 -0.25 7.78
C CYS A 23 -7.39 -0.88 9.17
N VAL A 24 -6.78 -2.07 9.29
CA VAL A 24 -6.56 -2.73 10.59
C VAL A 24 -5.74 -1.86 11.53
N PHE A 25 -4.70 -1.20 11.02
CA PHE A 25 -3.91 -0.23 11.77
C PHE A 25 -4.77 0.93 12.30
N ILE A 26 -5.59 1.56 11.45
CA ILE A 26 -6.47 2.68 11.84
C ILE A 26 -7.46 2.26 12.94
N PHE A 27 -8.07 1.08 12.83
CA PHE A 27 -9.08 0.62 13.78
C PHE A 27 -8.52 0.03 15.08
N THR A 28 -7.35 -0.58 15.02
CA THR A 28 -6.77 -1.32 16.17
C THR A 28 -5.75 -0.47 16.94
N GLY A 29 -5.21 0.58 16.32
CA GLY A 29 -4.16 1.43 16.93
C GLY A 29 -2.86 0.69 17.23
N ASN A 30 -2.68 -0.54 16.71
CA ASN A 30 -1.50 -1.35 17.01
C ASN A 30 -0.34 -0.94 16.09
N PHE A 31 0.42 0.08 16.52
CA PHE A 31 1.32 0.86 15.66
C PHE A 31 2.53 0.11 15.08
N LEU A 32 3.05 -0.94 15.72
CA LEU A 32 4.38 -1.44 15.34
C LEU A 32 4.33 -2.52 14.25
N ILE A 33 3.44 -3.50 14.37
CA ILE A 33 3.48 -4.68 13.49
C ILE A 33 2.67 -4.46 12.21
N THR A 34 1.44 -3.95 12.33
CA THR A 34 0.54 -3.78 11.18
C THR A 34 0.99 -2.63 10.26
N MET A 35 1.64 -1.62 10.83
CA MET A 35 2.18 -0.47 10.09
C MET A 35 3.34 -0.88 9.18
N ALA A 36 4.37 -1.52 9.74
CA ALA A 36 5.54 -1.97 8.98
C ALA A 36 5.15 -2.99 7.89
N PHE A 37 4.28 -3.95 8.22
CA PHE A 37 3.79 -4.93 7.25
C PHE A 37 2.98 -4.28 6.12
N GLY A 38 2.06 -3.37 6.44
CA GLY A 38 1.26 -2.66 5.45
C GLY A 38 2.11 -1.83 4.49
N TYR A 39 3.12 -1.13 5.00
CA TYR A 39 4.03 -0.34 4.19
C TYR A 39 4.91 -1.20 3.27
N ILE A 40 5.46 -2.31 3.79
CA ILE A 40 6.26 -3.27 2.99
C ILE A 40 5.41 -3.83 1.84
N LEU A 41 4.16 -4.23 2.11
CA LEU A 41 3.25 -4.78 1.10
C LEU A 41 2.88 -3.76 0.02
N LEU A 42 2.69 -2.49 0.40
CA LEU A 42 2.46 -1.40 -0.55
C LEU A 42 3.70 -1.12 -1.40
N ALA A 43 4.89 -1.06 -0.79
CA ALA A 43 6.14 -0.89 -1.51
C ALA A 43 6.38 -2.04 -2.49
N LEU A 44 6.12 -3.28 -2.07
CA LEU A 44 6.22 -4.47 -2.92
C LEU A 44 5.24 -4.38 -4.10
N SER A 45 3.99 -4.00 -3.82
CA SER A 45 2.97 -3.78 -4.86
C SER A 45 3.42 -2.76 -5.90
N PHE A 46 4.02 -1.64 -5.46
CA PHE A 46 4.55 -0.61 -6.33
C PHE A 46 5.68 -1.15 -7.22
N VAL A 47 6.67 -1.83 -6.63
CA VAL A 47 7.78 -2.43 -7.38
C VAL A 47 7.25 -3.42 -8.43
N LEU A 48 6.33 -4.31 -8.05
CA LEU A 48 5.65 -5.25 -8.96
C LEU A 48 4.85 -4.53 -10.06
N SER A 49 4.27 -3.37 -9.75
CA SER A 49 3.52 -2.54 -10.71
C SER A 49 4.44 -1.96 -11.79
N LEU A 50 5.67 -1.56 -11.44
CA LEU A 50 6.65 -1.00 -12.38
C LEU A 50 6.98 -2.01 -13.49
N PHE A 51 7.12 -3.29 -13.15
CA PHE A 51 7.39 -4.36 -14.12
C PHE A 51 6.15 -4.82 -14.91
N SER A 52 4.94 -4.44 -14.46
CA SER A 52 3.66 -4.82 -15.08
C SER A 52 2.87 -3.64 -15.64
N ARG A 53 3.52 -2.50 -15.92
CA ARG A 53 2.89 -1.27 -16.43
C ARG A 53 2.07 -1.43 -17.73
N ASN A 54 2.38 -2.45 -18.53
CA ASN A 54 1.63 -2.80 -19.73
C ASN A 54 0.31 -3.56 -19.44
N ASP A 55 0.14 -4.11 -18.25
CA ASP A 55 -1.08 -4.77 -17.80
C ASP A 55 -2.03 -3.75 -17.14
N LYS A 56 -3.34 -3.91 -17.33
CA LYS A 56 -4.35 -3.00 -16.75
C LYS A 56 -4.25 -2.97 -15.22
N PHE A 57 -4.05 -4.13 -14.59
CA PHE A 57 -4.00 -4.23 -13.12
C PHE A 57 -2.73 -3.62 -12.54
N GLY A 58 -1.58 -3.90 -13.17
CA GLY A 58 -0.31 -3.26 -12.80
C GLY A 58 -0.39 -1.74 -12.94
N ARG A 59 -1.02 -1.25 -14.02
CA ARG A 59 -1.19 0.19 -14.24
C ARG A 59 -2.09 0.85 -13.19
N VAL A 60 -3.18 0.20 -12.77
CA VAL A 60 -4.03 0.68 -11.69
C VAL A 60 -3.24 0.78 -10.38
N SER A 61 -2.46 -0.25 -10.03
CA SER A 61 -1.63 -0.19 -8.82
C SER A 61 -0.60 0.92 -8.85
N LEU A 62 0.00 1.18 -10.01
CA LEU A 62 1.02 2.20 -10.20
C LEU A 62 0.46 3.62 -9.98
N TYR A 63 -0.79 3.88 -10.37
CA TYR A 63 -1.47 5.16 -10.14
C TYR A 63 -2.16 5.25 -8.78
N ALA A 64 -2.66 4.15 -8.23
CA ALA A 64 -3.30 4.11 -6.92
C ALA A 64 -2.26 4.26 -5.79
N PHE A 65 -1.05 3.71 -5.96
CA PHE A 65 0.01 3.78 -4.97
C PHE A 65 0.34 5.20 -4.50
N PRO A 66 0.65 6.20 -5.36
CA PRO A 66 0.98 7.54 -4.89
C PRO A 66 -0.18 8.17 -4.09
N LEU A 67 -1.43 7.93 -4.50
CA LEU A 67 -2.61 8.44 -3.79
C LEU A 67 -2.73 7.81 -2.39
N ILE A 68 -2.57 6.49 -2.29
CA ILE A 68 -2.59 5.76 -1.01
C ILE A 68 -1.41 6.16 -0.12
N ALA A 69 -0.21 6.31 -0.70
CA ALA A 69 0.99 6.71 0.03
C ALA A 69 0.87 8.14 0.57
N THR A 70 0.30 9.08 -0.18
CA THR A 70 0.04 10.44 0.29
C THR A 70 -0.97 10.44 1.45
N ILE A 71 -2.08 9.70 1.32
CA ILE A 71 -3.06 9.55 2.41
C ILE A 71 -2.39 8.96 3.65
N TYR A 72 -1.56 7.93 3.47
CA TYR A 72 -0.86 7.26 4.56
C TYR A 72 0.13 8.19 5.27
N LEU A 73 0.91 8.97 4.52
CA LEU A 73 1.84 9.97 5.08
C LEU A 73 1.11 11.09 5.82
N LEU A 74 0.00 11.58 5.27
CA LEU A 74 -0.84 12.59 5.93
C LEU A 74 -1.42 12.04 7.24
N PHE A 75 -1.98 10.83 7.21
CA PHE A 75 -2.55 10.20 8.38
C PHE A 75 -1.48 9.95 9.46
N PHE A 76 -0.29 9.51 9.05
CA PHE A 76 0.86 9.38 9.95
C PHE A 76 1.27 10.73 10.55
N GLY A 77 1.39 11.77 9.74
CA GLY A 77 1.74 13.11 10.21
C GLY A 77 0.73 13.63 11.24
N VAL A 78 -0.56 13.47 10.97
CA VAL A 78 -1.64 13.83 11.90
C VAL A 78 -1.53 13.00 13.17
N MET A 79 -1.44 11.67 13.09
CA MET A 79 -1.31 10.83 14.28
C MET A 79 -0.06 11.16 15.09
N TYR A 80 1.09 11.40 14.46
CA TYR A 80 2.32 11.77 15.15
C TYR A 80 2.20 13.13 15.87
N LEU A 81 1.51 14.10 15.26
CA LEU A 81 1.31 15.43 15.83
C LEU A 81 0.27 15.46 16.95
N PHE A 82 -0.82 14.69 16.83
CA PHE A 82 -1.94 14.71 17.79
C PHE A 82 -1.91 13.60 18.83
N TRP A 83 -1.13 12.53 18.65
CA TRP A 83 -1.00 11.42 19.61
C TRP A 83 0.18 11.62 20.59
N ASN A 84 1.07 12.58 20.32
CA ASN A 84 2.08 13.03 21.29
C ASN A 84 1.57 14.14 22.23
N THR A 85 0.30 14.51 22.15
CA THR A 85 -0.35 15.32 23.18
C THR A 85 -0.77 14.40 24.32
N PRO A 86 -0.16 14.50 25.52
CA PRO A 86 -0.54 13.69 26.68
C PRO A 86 -1.99 13.97 27.13
#